data_AF-A0A8J7ABR7-F1
#
_entry.id   AF-A0A8J7ABR7-F1
#
_cell.length_a   1.000
_cell.length_b   1.000
_cell.length_c   1.000
_cell.angle_alpha   90.00
_cell.angle_beta   90.00
_cell.angle_gamma   90.00
#
_symmetry.space_group_name_H-M   'P 1'
#
loop_
_entity.id
_entity.type
_entity.pdbx_description
1 polymer ?
#
loop_
_entity_poly.entity_id
_entity_poly.type
_entity_poly.pdbx_seq_one_letter_code
_entity_poly.pdbx_strand_id
1 'polypeptide(L)'
;MLYHRKLPKYLAFLFLPVVLGADLPITQVFAQTTIQSSIGKSVTFTCNDTETTIKNKNGPRVTVGQRTIYIGYQQVSSQNKDPRIITFQNGLKKWCRSDYETTNDDGTGYGLLWDGGNVLYGVFSSTGSQPGNDFRRFATGRWLPSYGSGGGPKVAVIAKINPENGSVYYATFLTAKKANDGKTNSLVVTGLSWNGVNLTVKADSWWTPRRANTNPMTCSGSSPYKYTGIFTGDLTKVNSASAVTCS
;
A
#
# COMPACT_ATOMS: atom_id res chain seq x y z
N MET A 1 -67.50 -15.90 -44.03
CA MET A 1 -66.96 -17.03 -44.82
C MET A 1 -66.07 -16.44 -45.90
N LEU A 2 -64.89 -16.95 -46.24
CA LEU A 2 -64.02 -17.99 -45.69
C LEU A 2 -62.67 -17.70 -46.37
N TYR A 3 -61.61 -17.70 -45.57
CA TYR A 3 -60.22 -17.72 -46.04
C TYR A 3 -59.96 -19.02 -46.82
N HIS A 4 -59.20 -18.98 -47.93
CA HIS A 4 -58.05 -19.88 -48.15
C HIS A 4 -57.21 -19.57 -49.41
N ARG A 5 -55.90 -19.48 -49.15
CA ARG A 5 -54.74 -19.54 -50.05
C ARG A 5 -54.66 -20.88 -50.81
N LYS A 6 -53.99 -20.89 -51.99
CA LYS A 6 -52.79 -21.74 -52.28
C LYS A 6 -51.87 -21.09 -53.33
N LEU A 7 -50.55 -21.28 -53.13
CA LEU A 7 -49.39 -20.67 -53.82
C LEU A 7 -49.14 -21.15 -55.25
N PRO A 8 -48.34 -20.41 -56.04
CA PRO A 8 -47.37 -21.01 -56.97
C PRO A 8 -45.92 -20.85 -56.49
N LYS A 9 -45.16 -21.91 -56.78
CA LYS A 9 -43.73 -22.11 -56.57
C LYS A 9 -42.89 -21.07 -57.31
N TYR A 10 -41.95 -20.43 -56.63
CA TYR A 10 -40.77 -19.84 -57.26
C TYR A 10 -39.51 -20.22 -56.49
N LEU A 11 -38.53 -20.72 -57.24
CA LEU A 11 -37.16 -20.95 -56.83
C LEU A 11 -36.57 -19.63 -56.31
N ALA A 12 -36.08 -19.62 -55.08
CA ALA A 12 -35.19 -18.59 -54.58
C ALA A 12 -33.75 -19.12 -54.65
N PHE A 13 -32.94 -18.52 -55.52
CA PHE A 13 -31.49 -18.67 -55.50
C PHE A 13 -30.94 -18.05 -54.20
N LEU A 14 -30.37 -18.88 -53.34
CA LEU A 14 -29.61 -18.45 -52.17
C LEU A 14 -28.21 -18.01 -52.64
N PHE A 15 -28.00 -16.70 -52.77
CA PHE A 15 -26.65 -16.13 -52.76
C PHE A 15 -26.23 -15.94 -51.29
N LEU A 16 -25.29 -16.76 -50.83
CA LEU A 16 -24.54 -16.52 -49.60
C LEU A 16 -23.51 -15.42 -49.87
N PRO A 17 -23.54 -14.27 -49.18
CA PRO A 17 -22.36 -13.43 -49.11
C PRO A 17 -21.34 -14.14 -48.20
N VAL A 18 -20.21 -14.55 -48.78
CA VAL A 18 -19.02 -14.90 -48.02
C VAL A 18 -18.56 -13.63 -47.31
N VAL A 19 -18.84 -13.52 -46.02
CA VAL A 19 -18.22 -12.52 -45.17
C VAL A 19 -16.80 -13.01 -44.91
N LEU A 20 -15.81 -12.41 -45.60
CA LEU A 20 -14.42 -12.48 -45.15
C LEU A 20 -14.35 -11.75 -43.81
N GLY A 21 -14.48 -12.49 -42.72
CA GLY A 21 -14.04 -12.03 -41.41
C GLY A 21 -12.54 -11.84 -41.48
N ALA A 22 -12.08 -10.59 -41.60
CA ALA A 22 -10.71 -10.26 -41.26
C ALA A 22 -10.57 -10.52 -39.75
N ASP A 23 -9.94 -11.63 -39.39
CA ASP A 23 -9.40 -11.84 -38.06
C ASP A 23 -8.32 -10.78 -37.85
N LEU A 24 -8.72 -9.59 -37.39
CA LEU A 24 -7.80 -8.61 -36.87
C LEU A 24 -7.22 -9.23 -35.58
N PRO A 25 -5.93 -9.55 -35.52
CA PRO A 25 -5.33 -9.97 -34.28
C PRO A 25 -5.42 -8.77 -33.32
N ILE A 26 -6.39 -8.79 -32.42
CA ILE A 26 -6.41 -7.92 -31.25
C ILE A 26 -5.15 -8.29 -30.50
N THR A 27 -4.10 -7.51 -30.69
CA THR A 27 -2.88 -7.64 -29.92
C THR A 27 -3.27 -7.26 -28.51
N GLN A 28 -3.51 -8.24 -27.64
CA GLN A 28 -3.62 -8.01 -26.21
C GLN A 28 -2.25 -7.52 -25.75
N VAL A 29 -2.05 -6.21 -25.81
CA VAL A 29 -0.94 -5.56 -25.12
C VAL A 29 -1.27 -5.69 -23.64
N PHE A 30 -0.82 -6.77 -23.02
CA PHE A 30 -0.71 -6.80 -21.58
C PHE A 30 0.23 -5.65 -21.22
N ALA A 31 -0.32 -4.55 -20.71
CA ALA A 31 0.50 -3.50 -20.13
C ALA A 31 1.36 -4.17 -19.06
N GLN A 32 2.65 -4.29 -19.32
CA GLN A 32 3.60 -4.76 -18.33
C GLN A 32 3.56 -3.73 -17.20
N THR A 33 2.83 -4.05 -16.13
CA THR A 33 2.69 -3.12 -15.03
C THR A 33 4.00 -3.09 -14.26
N THR A 34 4.79 -2.05 -14.49
CA THR A 34 6.04 -1.84 -13.78
C THR A 34 5.72 -1.51 -12.33
N ILE A 35 6.14 -2.37 -11.40
CA ILE A 35 6.04 -2.12 -9.97
C ILE A 35 6.78 -0.81 -9.65
N GLN A 36 6.05 0.15 -9.07
CA GLN A 36 6.58 1.42 -8.60
C GLN A 36 6.72 1.38 -7.09
N SER A 37 7.80 1.96 -6.57
CA SER A 37 7.93 2.22 -5.14
C SER A 37 8.54 3.60 -4.90
N SER A 38 8.04 4.28 -3.88
CA SER A 38 8.53 5.58 -3.46
C SER A 38 8.47 5.67 -1.94
N ILE A 39 9.62 5.81 -1.31
CA ILE A 39 9.77 6.11 0.12
C ILE A 39 10.45 7.47 0.23
N GLY A 40 9.99 8.35 1.13
CA GLY A 40 10.60 9.67 1.26
C GLY A 40 10.04 10.51 2.39
N LYS A 41 10.38 11.79 2.39
CA LYS A 41 9.88 12.75 3.38
C LYS A 41 8.38 12.94 3.20
N SER A 42 7.62 12.71 4.27
CA SER A 42 6.17 12.95 4.26
C SER A 42 5.84 14.43 4.04
N VAL A 43 4.72 14.70 3.36
CA VAL A 43 4.25 16.04 3.04
C VAL A 43 2.79 16.21 3.47
N THR A 44 2.42 17.44 3.81
CA THR A 44 1.06 17.76 4.24
C THR A 44 0.12 17.97 3.05
N PHE A 45 -1.10 17.46 3.08
CA PHE A 45 -2.18 17.81 2.14
C PHE A 45 -3.56 17.44 2.71
N THR A 46 -4.60 17.99 2.10
CA THR A 46 -6.00 17.65 2.41
C THR A 46 -6.66 16.92 1.25
N CYS A 47 -7.82 16.29 1.50
CA CYS A 47 -8.62 15.69 0.44
C CYS A 47 -9.26 16.70 -0.53
N ASN A 48 -9.13 18.01 -0.25
CA ASN A 48 -9.61 19.10 -1.10
C ASN A 48 -8.51 19.67 -1.99
N ASP A 49 -7.24 19.33 -1.76
CA ASP A 49 -6.13 19.80 -2.58
C ASP A 49 -6.22 19.19 -3.99
N THR A 50 -5.84 19.96 -5.01
CA THR A 50 -5.72 19.48 -6.39
C THR A 50 -4.48 18.62 -6.57
N GLU A 51 -4.43 17.81 -7.64
CA GLU A 51 -3.22 17.03 -7.96
C GLU A 51 -2.00 17.93 -8.12
N THR A 52 -2.14 19.07 -8.80
CA THR A 52 -1.05 20.03 -9.01
C THR A 52 -0.49 20.55 -7.68
N THR A 53 -1.37 20.94 -6.74
CA THR A 53 -0.96 21.41 -5.41
C THR A 53 -0.16 20.34 -4.65
N ILE A 54 -0.62 19.09 -4.68
CA ILE A 54 0.04 17.97 -3.98
C ILE A 54 1.38 17.64 -4.66
N LYS A 55 1.39 17.58 -6.00
CA LYS A 55 2.57 17.29 -6.81
C LYS A 55 3.72 18.27 -6.52
N ASN A 56 3.41 19.56 -6.35
CA ASN A 56 4.38 20.61 -6.03
C ASN A 56 5.04 20.45 -4.66
N LYS A 57 4.43 19.71 -3.74
CA LYS A 57 5.01 19.43 -2.41
C LYS A 57 6.14 18.39 -2.45
N ASN A 58 6.28 17.67 -3.57
CA ASN A 58 7.34 16.69 -3.81
C ASN A 58 7.41 15.57 -2.75
N GLY A 59 6.25 15.10 -2.29
CA GLY A 59 6.14 13.94 -1.41
C GLY A 59 6.14 12.59 -2.15
N PRO A 60 6.10 11.47 -1.41
CA PRO A 60 6.13 10.14 -2.01
C PRO A 60 4.87 9.89 -2.83
N ARG A 61 5.07 9.33 -4.03
CA ARG A 61 3.99 8.98 -4.96
C ARG A 61 4.37 7.79 -5.83
N VAL A 62 3.36 7.12 -6.36
CA VAL A 62 3.53 6.09 -7.40
C VAL A 62 2.58 6.40 -8.55
N THR A 63 3.07 6.25 -9.78
CA THR A 63 2.30 6.51 -11.00
C THR A 63 2.37 5.29 -11.91
N VAL A 64 1.21 4.74 -12.29
CA VAL A 64 1.11 3.69 -13.30
C VAL A 64 0.08 4.11 -14.33
N GLY A 65 0.53 4.22 -15.59
CA GLY A 65 -0.27 4.81 -16.66
C GLY A 65 -0.72 6.22 -16.30
N GLN A 66 -2.03 6.42 -16.27
CA GLN A 66 -2.70 7.70 -15.99
C GLN A 66 -3.09 7.90 -14.53
N ARG A 67 -2.82 6.90 -13.67
CA ARG A 67 -3.20 6.92 -12.25
C ARG A 67 -2.00 7.27 -11.40
N THR A 68 -2.16 8.24 -10.51
CA THR A 68 -1.15 8.58 -9.50
C THR A 68 -1.76 8.49 -8.11
N ILE A 69 -1.02 7.85 -7.21
CA ILE A 69 -1.36 7.74 -5.79
C ILE A 69 -0.30 8.49 -4.98
N TYR A 70 -0.75 9.40 -4.13
CA TYR A 70 0.08 10.19 -3.23
C TYR A 70 -0.17 9.76 -1.78
N ILE A 71 0.88 9.77 -0.97
CA ILE A 71 0.79 9.52 0.47
C ILE A 71 1.41 10.68 1.26
N GLY A 72 0.81 11.00 2.40
CA GLY A 72 1.27 12.08 3.26
C GLY A 72 0.49 12.12 4.56
N TYR A 73 0.22 13.33 5.02
CA TYR A 73 -0.57 13.58 6.23
C TYR A 73 -1.40 14.85 6.11
N GLN A 74 -2.36 15.02 6.99
CA GLN A 74 -3.02 16.29 7.26
C GLN A 74 -2.60 16.77 8.64
N GLN A 75 -2.21 18.04 8.75
CA GLN A 75 -2.02 18.69 10.04
C GLN A 75 -3.40 19.02 10.63
N VAL A 76 -3.82 18.32 11.68
CA VAL A 76 -5.16 18.48 12.28
C VAL A 76 -5.15 19.55 13.38
N SER A 77 -4.07 19.62 14.15
CA SER A 77 -3.81 20.68 15.14
C SER A 77 -2.33 21.03 15.12
N SER A 78 -1.84 21.91 16.01
CA SER A 78 -0.39 22.17 16.11
C SER A 78 0.44 20.96 16.57
N GLN A 79 -0.19 19.95 17.17
CA GLN A 79 0.47 18.80 17.78
C GLN A 79 0.02 17.46 17.20
N ASN A 80 -1.00 17.44 16.33
CA ASN A 80 -1.56 16.20 15.78
C ASN A 80 -1.51 16.16 14.26
N LYS A 81 -1.08 15.02 13.72
CA LYS A 81 -1.07 14.72 12.30
C LYS A 81 -1.78 13.41 12.06
N ASP A 82 -2.61 13.39 11.03
CA ASP A 82 -3.25 12.15 10.60
C ASP A 82 -2.73 11.75 9.22
N PRO A 83 -2.42 10.47 8.97
CA PRO A 83 -2.02 10.00 7.65
C PRO A 83 -3.13 10.14 6.60
N ARG A 84 -2.72 10.42 5.36
CA ARG A 84 -3.61 10.61 4.20
C ARG A 84 -3.08 9.88 2.98
N ILE A 85 -3.99 9.31 2.19
CA ILE A 85 -3.69 8.83 0.83
C ILE A 85 -4.78 9.36 -0.09
N ILE A 86 -4.36 9.78 -1.28
CA ILE A 86 -5.25 10.31 -2.31
C ILE A 86 -4.81 9.81 -3.68
N THR A 87 -5.79 9.52 -4.51
CA THR A 87 -5.60 9.00 -5.86
C THR A 87 -6.22 9.91 -6.88
N PHE A 88 -5.49 10.13 -7.97
CA PHE A 88 -5.94 10.85 -9.15
C PHE A 88 -5.84 9.97 -10.39
N GLN A 89 -6.73 10.20 -11.35
CA GLN A 89 -6.69 9.64 -12.69
C GLN A 89 -6.86 10.80 -13.66
N ASN A 90 -5.88 11.04 -14.53
CA ASN A 90 -5.91 12.18 -15.47
C ASN A 90 -6.21 13.53 -14.78
N GLY A 91 -5.58 13.82 -13.64
CA GLY A 91 -5.83 15.06 -12.89
C GLY A 91 -7.09 15.06 -12.03
N LEU A 92 -8.01 14.10 -12.23
CA LEU A 92 -9.28 14.03 -11.51
C LEU A 92 -9.16 13.14 -10.27
N LYS A 93 -9.52 13.68 -9.11
CA LYS A 93 -9.55 12.94 -7.84
C LYS A 93 -10.52 11.76 -7.96
N LYS A 94 -10.03 10.55 -7.69
CA LYS A 94 -10.85 9.34 -7.65
C LYS A 94 -11.32 9.02 -6.24
N TRP A 95 -10.41 9.08 -5.29
CA TRP A 95 -10.73 8.94 -3.87
C TRP A 95 -9.64 9.58 -3.03
N CYS A 96 -10.00 9.88 -1.78
CA CYS A 96 -9.08 10.29 -0.73
C CYS A 96 -9.55 9.65 0.58
N ARG A 97 -8.61 9.19 1.40
CA ARG A 97 -8.89 8.60 2.71
C ARG A 97 -8.22 9.39 3.82
N SER A 98 -9.02 9.65 4.85
CA SER A 98 -8.67 10.47 6.01
C SER A 98 -8.89 9.74 7.34
N ASP A 99 -9.09 8.44 7.28
CA ASP A 99 -9.60 7.63 8.37
C ASP A 99 -8.67 6.47 8.70
N TYR A 100 -7.42 6.47 8.27
CA TYR A 100 -6.46 5.38 8.56
C TYR A 100 -6.06 5.32 10.04
N GLU A 101 -5.83 6.49 10.62
CA GLU A 101 -5.47 6.76 12.00
C GLU A 101 -6.06 8.15 12.27
N THR A 102 -6.87 8.28 13.33
CA THR A 102 -7.54 9.54 13.70
C THR A 102 -7.51 9.77 15.20
N THR A 103 -6.50 9.24 15.89
CA THR A 103 -6.32 9.46 17.33
C THR A 103 -5.42 10.69 17.54
N ASN A 104 -4.82 10.81 18.73
CA ASN A 104 -3.83 11.83 19.04
C ASN A 104 -2.39 11.36 18.76
N ASP A 105 -2.20 10.29 17.96
CA ASP A 105 -0.87 9.85 17.52
C ASP A 105 -0.37 10.78 16.40
N ASP A 106 0.91 11.15 16.40
CA ASP A 106 1.49 12.04 15.38
C ASP A 106 1.93 11.24 14.14
N GLY A 107 0.98 10.49 13.56
CA GLY A 107 1.16 9.56 12.46
C GLY A 107 1.25 10.26 11.10
N THR A 108 2.12 9.76 10.21
CA THR A 108 2.27 10.29 8.85
C THR A 108 2.45 9.16 7.86
N GLY A 109 1.90 9.30 6.65
CA GLY A 109 2.22 8.40 5.56
C GLY A 109 3.46 8.85 4.81
N TYR A 110 4.40 7.95 4.52
CA TYR A 110 5.71 8.34 3.95
C TYR A 110 6.28 7.34 2.93
N GLY A 111 5.50 6.32 2.56
CA GLY A 111 5.94 5.33 1.58
C GLY A 111 4.80 4.66 0.83
N LEU A 112 5.05 4.33 -0.44
CA LEU A 112 4.14 3.57 -1.29
C LEU A 112 4.90 2.50 -2.08
N LEU A 113 4.23 1.39 -2.33
CA LEU A 113 4.55 0.44 -3.40
C LEU A 113 3.25 0.09 -4.14
N TRP A 114 3.27 0.12 -5.47
CA TRP A 114 2.13 -0.28 -6.27
C TRP A 114 2.56 -1.03 -7.53
N ASP A 115 1.90 -2.16 -7.82
CA ASP A 115 2.11 -2.95 -9.03
C ASP A 115 1.23 -2.54 -10.21
N GLY A 116 0.47 -1.45 -10.11
CA GLY A 116 -0.51 -1.06 -11.14
C GLY A 116 -1.83 -1.84 -11.13
N GLY A 117 -1.89 -2.93 -10.37
CA GLY A 117 -3.06 -3.79 -10.16
C GLY A 117 -3.48 -3.77 -8.70
N ASN A 118 -3.71 -4.95 -8.12
CA ASN A 118 -4.26 -5.12 -6.77
C ASN A 118 -3.21 -5.08 -5.65
N VAL A 119 -1.94 -4.81 -5.97
CA VAL A 119 -0.85 -4.80 -4.98
C VAL A 119 -0.44 -3.38 -4.66
N LEU A 120 -1.19 -2.75 -3.76
CA LEU A 120 -0.85 -1.46 -3.15
C LEU A 120 -0.47 -1.64 -1.67
N TYR A 121 0.72 -1.17 -1.29
CA TYR A 121 1.15 -1.04 0.10
C TYR A 121 1.45 0.41 0.44
N GLY A 122 1.00 0.85 1.62
CA GLY A 122 1.35 2.12 2.23
C GLY A 122 2.24 1.92 3.44
N VAL A 123 3.18 2.83 3.65
CA VAL A 123 4.02 2.89 4.86
C VAL A 123 3.66 4.14 5.65
N PHE A 124 3.37 3.93 6.92
CA PHE A 124 2.98 4.97 7.86
C PHE A 124 3.90 4.95 9.07
N SER A 125 3.98 6.09 9.76
CA SER A 125 4.61 6.18 11.07
C SER A 125 3.58 6.08 12.17
N SER A 126 3.98 5.53 13.31
CA SER A 126 3.24 5.61 14.57
C SER A 126 4.22 5.90 15.71
N THR A 127 3.79 6.69 16.71
CA THR A 127 4.62 7.07 17.86
C THR A 127 4.14 6.46 19.17
N GLY A 128 3.04 5.71 19.14
CA GLY A 128 2.52 5.03 20.32
C GLY A 128 1.15 4.40 20.08
N SER A 129 0.51 4.01 21.17
CA SER A 129 -0.90 3.57 21.15
C SER A 129 -1.75 4.61 21.85
N GLN A 130 -2.80 5.07 21.18
CA GLN A 130 -3.77 6.02 21.71
C GLN A 130 -5.18 5.38 21.69
N PRO A 131 -6.11 5.79 22.56
CA PRO A 131 -7.49 5.32 22.46
C PRO A 131 -8.13 5.77 21.15
N GLY A 132 -8.89 4.87 20.50
CA GLY A 132 -9.70 5.19 19.31
C GLY A 132 -9.29 4.44 18.04
N ASN A 133 -9.47 5.11 16.92
CA ASN A 133 -9.38 4.55 15.57
C ASN A 133 -7.97 4.64 15.00
N ASP A 134 -7.16 3.60 15.21
CA ASP A 134 -5.79 3.50 14.68
C ASP A 134 -5.56 2.22 13.86
N PHE A 135 -4.31 1.98 13.47
CA PHE A 135 -3.94 0.82 12.65
C PHE A 135 -4.14 -0.55 13.31
N ARG A 136 -4.29 -0.64 14.65
CA ARG A 136 -4.45 -1.93 15.34
C ARG A 136 -5.68 -2.68 14.88
N ARG A 137 -6.76 -1.97 14.53
CA ARG A 137 -8.00 -2.59 13.99
C ARG A 137 -7.78 -3.34 12.66
N PHE A 138 -6.74 -2.99 11.91
CA PHE A 138 -6.35 -3.66 10.67
C PHE A 138 -5.22 -4.67 10.87
N ALA A 139 -4.55 -4.64 12.03
CA ALA A 139 -3.38 -5.45 12.34
C ALA A 139 -3.69 -6.71 13.16
N THR A 140 -4.94 -6.88 13.60
CA THR A 140 -5.42 -8.12 14.21
C THR A 140 -5.16 -9.32 13.30
N GLY A 141 -4.51 -10.36 13.84
CA GLY A 141 -4.14 -11.57 13.09
C GLY A 141 -2.99 -11.40 12.10
N ARG A 142 -2.29 -10.25 12.13
CA ARG A 142 -1.11 -9.98 11.29
C ARG A 142 0.17 -10.13 12.10
N TRP A 143 1.32 -10.13 11.41
CA TRP A 143 2.60 -10.53 11.98
C TRP A 143 2.92 -9.83 13.31
N LEU A 144 2.75 -8.51 13.37
CA LEU A 144 2.83 -7.75 14.61
C LEU A 144 1.59 -6.84 14.73
N PRO A 145 0.68 -7.12 15.68
CA PRO A 145 -0.64 -6.49 15.71
C PRO A 145 -0.65 -5.10 16.36
N SER A 146 0.44 -4.67 17.01
CA SER A 146 0.47 -3.40 17.74
C SER A 146 1.87 -2.81 17.90
N TYR A 147 1.89 -1.55 18.34
CA TYR A 147 3.10 -0.84 18.76
C TYR A 147 3.81 -1.52 19.95
N GLY A 148 3.06 -2.20 20.83
CA GLY A 148 3.57 -2.81 22.06
C GLY A 148 3.77 -1.79 23.19
N SER A 149 4.67 -2.09 24.12
CA SER A 149 4.90 -1.27 25.31
C SER A 149 5.81 -0.07 25.04
N GLY A 150 5.52 1.07 25.68
CA GLY A 150 6.26 2.33 25.56
C GLY A 150 5.47 3.40 24.79
N GLY A 151 6.17 4.42 24.33
CA GLY A 151 5.61 5.54 23.55
C GLY A 151 6.67 6.60 23.30
N GLY A 152 6.52 7.38 22.23
CA GLY A 152 7.46 8.42 21.78
C GLY A 152 8.27 8.02 20.54
N PRO A 153 9.04 6.92 20.57
CA PRO A 153 9.80 6.47 19.42
C PRO A 153 8.93 6.20 18.19
N LYS A 154 9.42 6.62 17.02
CA LYS A 154 8.69 6.48 15.77
C LYS A 154 8.95 5.12 15.14
N VAL A 155 7.90 4.32 15.00
CA VAL A 155 7.93 3.02 14.31
C VAL A 155 7.23 3.09 12.97
N ALA A 156 7.36 2.03 12.19
CA ALA A 156 6.64 1.89 10.93
C ALA A 156 5.38 1.01 11.08
N VAL A 157 4.38 1.33 10.28
CA VAL A 157 3.22 0.48 10.00
C VAL A 157 3.17 0.27 8.50
N ILE A 158 2.98 -0.98 8.07
CA ILE A 158 2.81 -1.34 6.66
C ILE A 158 1.37 -1.77 6.50
N ALA A 159 0.64 -1.16 5.57
CA ALA A 159 -0.75 -1.52 5.29
C ALA A 159 -0.91 -1.94 3.83
N LYS A 160 -1.61 -3.05 3.59
CA LYS A 160 -2.15 -3.38 2.28
C LYS A 160 -3.44 -2.62 2.07
N ILE A 161 -3.53 -1.93 0.95
CA ILE A 161 -4.62 -1.03 0.65
C ILE A 161 -5.31 -1.50 -0.63
N ASN A 162 -6.63 -1.39 -0.67
CA ASN A 162 -7.41 -1.53 -1.90
C ASN A 162 -7.12 -0.30 -2.78
N PRO A 163 -6.48 -0.46 -3.95
CA PRO A 163 -6.16 0.66 -4.81
C PRO A 163 -7.41 1.39 -5.32
N GLU A 164 -8.57 0.75 -5.39
CA GLU A 164 -9.81 1.32 -5.95
C GLU A 164 -10.55 2.28 -5.02
N ASN A 165 -10.41 2.13 -3.71
CA ASN A 165 -11.14 2.97 -2.75
C ASN A 165 -10.32 3.39 -1.52
N GLY A 166 -9.05 2.99 -1.46
CA GLY A 166 -8.14 3.31 -0.36
C GLY A 166 -8.43 2.58 0.95
N SER A 167 -9.40 1.67 1.02
CA SER A 167 -9.66 0.88 2.23
C SER A 167 -8.48 -0.02 2.58
N VAL A 168 -8.17 -0.17 3.87
CA VAL A 168 -7.12 -1.08 4.33
C VAL A 168 -7.68 -2.50 4.39
N TYR A 169 -7.00 -3.44 3.72
CA TYR A 169 -7.30 -4.86 3.89
C TYR A 169 -6.70 -5.40 5.19
N TYR A 170 -5.44 -5.04 5.45
CA TYR A 170 -4.70 -5.46 6.63
C TYR A 170 -3.46 -4.59 6.83
N ALA A 171 -2.97 -4.53 8.06
CA ALA A 171 -1.75 -3.81 8.43
C ALA A 171 -0.85 -4.63 9.35
N THR A 172 0.42 -4.29 9.46
CA THR A 172 1.30 -4.83 10.49
C THR A 172 2.24 -3.74 10.98
N PHE A 173 2.56 -3.79 12.26
CA PHE A 173 3.59 -2.93 12.84
C PHE A 173 4.98 -3.51 12.53
N LEU A 174 5.97 -2.62 12.46
CA LEU A 174 7.38 -2.99 12.35
C LEU A 174 8.15 -2.13 13.35
N THR A 175 8.63 -2.79 14.41
CA THR A 175 9.19 -2.13 15.60
C THR A 175 10.62 -2.60 15.86
N ALA A 176 11.41 -1.75 16.51
CA ALA A 176 12.61 -2.18 17.23
C ALA A 176 12.28 -2.33 18.72
N LYS A 177 13.06 -3.12 19.46
CA LYS A 177 12.97 -3.21 20.92
C LYS A 177 14.28 -2.81 21.57
N LYS A 178 14.20 -2.13 22.71
CA LYS A 178 15.36 -1.92 23.55
C LYS A 178 15.75 -3.22 24.25
N ALA A 179 17.05 -3.52 24.29
CA ALA A 179 17.53 -4.76 24.90
C ALA A 179 17.40 -4.76 26.43
N ASN A 180 17.39 -3.59 27.06
CA ASN A 180 17.41 -3.45 28.52
C ASN A 180 16.03 -3.51 29.17
N ASP A 181 14.99 -2.95 28.54
CA ASP A 181 13.63 -2.88 29.13
C ASP A 181 12.53 -3.44 28.22
N GLY A 182 12.89 -3.93 27.03
CA GLY A 182 11.95 -4.51 26.07
C GLY A 182 10.96 -3.53 25.45
N LYS A 183 11.06 -2.22 25.76
CA LYS A 183 10.16 -1.20 25.20
C LYS A 183 10.44 -0.98 23.72
N THR A 184 9.41 -0.57 23.00
CA THR A 184 9.49 -0.23 21.58
C THR A 184 10.41 0.96 21.35
N ASN A 185 11.17 0.90 20.25
CA ASN A 185 12.04 1.97 19.80
C ASN A 185 12.01 2.15 18.28
N SER A 186 12.68 3.22 17.82
CA SER A 186 12.54 3.75 16.47
C SER A 186 13.02 2.78 15.38
N LEU A 187 12.20 2.66 14.36
CA LEU A 187 12.49 1.95 13.12
C LEU A 187 11.79 2.67 11.98
N VAL A 188 12.53 2.92 10.89
CA VAL A 188 12.02 3.60 9.69
C VAL A 188 12.22 2.71 8.47
N VAL A 189 11.16 2.49 7.70
CA VAL A 189 11.26 1.76 6.42
C VAL A 189 11.95 2.66 5.40
N THR A 190 12.91 2.10 4.68
CA THR A 190 13.74 2.80 3.68
C THR A 190 13.53 2.26 2.27
N GLY A 191 12.88 1.10 2.12
CA GLY A 191 12.57 0.55 0.80
C GLY A 191 11.51 -0.55 0.85
N LEU A 192 10.77 -0.67 -0.24
CA LEU A 192 9.83 -1.75 -0.51
C LEU A 192 10.11 -2.36 -1.89
N SER A 193 9.95 -3.66 -2.02
CA SER A 193 9.93 -4.34 -3.32
C SER A 193 8.99 -5.53 -3.30
N TRP A 194 8.35 -5.81 -4.43
CA TRP A 194 7.41 -6.91 -4.60
C TRP A 194 7.92 -7.85 -5.68
N ASN A 195 7.84 -9.16 -5.46
CA ASN A 195 8.30 -10.18 -6.41
C ASN A 195 7.16 -11.01 -7.03
N GLY A 196 5.91 -10.58 -6.87
CA GLY A 196 4.72 -11.35 -7.26
C GLY A 196 4.06 -12.14 -6.13
N VAL A 197 4.80 -12.43 -5.05
CA VAL A 197 4.31 -13.27 -3.93
C VAL A 197 4.57 -12.65 -2.57
N ASN A 198 5.78 -12.12 -2.37
CA ASN A 198 6.27 -11.61 -1.11
C ASN A 198 6.64 -10.13 -1.20
N LEU A 199 6.40 -9.44 -0.10
CA LEU A 199 6.82 -8.05 0.09
C LEU A 199 8.15 -8.03 0.84
N THR A 200 9.20 -7.57 0.19
CA THR A 200 10.47 -7.29 0.86
C THR A 200 10.45 -5.86 1.39
N VAL A 201 10.79 -5.71 2.67
CA VAL A 201 10.84 -4.45 3.40
C VAL A 201 12.27 -4.23 3.87
N LYS A 202 12.86 -3.11 3.50
CA LYS A 202 14.14 -2.62 4.03
C LYS A 202 13.89 -1.53 5.05
N ALA A 203 14.63 -1.53 6.15
CA ALA A 203 14.48 -0.53 7.20
C ALA A 203 15.79 -0.22 7.92
N ASP A 204 15.83 0.95 8.54
CA ASP A 204 16.85 1.38 9.48
C ASP A 204 16.28 1.28 10.90
N SER A 205 16.96 0.52 11.76
CA SER A 205 16.52 0.24 13.13
C SER A 205 17.51 0.79 14.13
N TRP A 206 17.09 1.73 15.00
CA TRP A 206 17.99 2.33 16.00
C TRP A 206 18.26 1.43 17.21
N TRP A 207 17.49 0.35 17.33
CA TRP A 207 17.59 -0.68 18.36
C TRP A 207 17.34 -2.07 17.76
N THR A 208 17.24 -3.11 18.57
CA THR A 208 17.18 -4.48 18.03
C THR A 208 15.89 -4.69 17.24
N PRO A 209 15.98 -4.96 15.92
CA PRO A 209 14.79 -5.23 15.12
C PRO A 209 14.22 -6.62 15.47
N ARG A 210 13.05 -6.92 14.91
CA ARG A 210 12.30 -8.14 15.22
C ARG A 210 12.66 -9.26 14.25
N ARG A 211 12.83 -10.47 14.79
CA ARG A 211 12.92 -11.74 14.05
C ARG A 211 11.57 -12.10 13.43
N ALA A 212 11.58 -13.06 12.51
CA ALA A 212 10.37 -13.61 11.89
C ALA A 212 9.31 -14.10 12.91
N ASN A 213 9.73 -14.59 14.07
CA ASN A 213 8.84 -15.01 15.16
C ASN A 213 8.47 -13.88 16.14
N THR A 214 8.69 -12.61 15.78
CA THR A 214 8.41 -11.39 16.57
C THR A 214 9.29 -11.15 17.81
N ASN A 215 10.20 -12.08 18.14
CA ASN A 215 11.17 -11.86 19.20
C ASN A 215 12.22 -10.84 18.75
N PRO A 216 12.81 -10.06 19.67
CA PRO A 216 13.93 -9.19 19.33
C PRO A 216 15.14 -10.01 18.84
N MET A 217 15.88 -9.45 17.90
CA MET A 217 17.22 -9.95 17.53
C MET A 217 18.24 -9.60 18.62
N THR A 218 19.37 -10.28 18.61
CA THR A 218 20.54 -9.91 19.42
C THR A 218 21.54 -9.20 18.51
N CYS A 219 21.73 -7.89 18.73
CA CYS A 219 22.57 -7.07 17.86
C CYS A 219 23.85 -6.61 18.57
N SER A 220 24.89 -6.39 17.78
CA SER A 220 26.18 -5.85 18.20
C SER A 220 26.60 -4.69 17.29
N GLY A 221 27.49 -3.83 17.77
CA GLY A 221 27.94 -2.64 17.03
C GLY A 221 27.00 -1.45 17.18
N SER A 222 27.18 -0.47 16.29
CA SER A 222 26.44 0.80 16.32
C SER A 222 25.20 0.77 15.43
N SER A 223 24.11 1.37 15.91
CA SER A 223 22.90 1.57 15.13
C SER A 223 23.01 2.80 14.20
N PRO A 224 22.19 2.94 13.13
CA PRO A 224 21.07 2.08 12.77
C PRO A 224 21.48 0.73 12.15
N TYR A 225 20.84 -0.35 12.61
CA TYR A 225 20.97 -1.68 12.01
C TYR A 225 20.16 -1.75 10.72
N LYS A 226 20.81 -2.17 9.62
CA LYS A 226 20.16 -2.35 8.31
C LYS A 226 19.35 -3.64 8.32
N TYR A 227 18.04 -3.50 8.46
CA TYR A 227 17.07 -4.58 8.57
C TYR A 227 16.45 -4.89 7.21
N THR A 228 16.21 -6.19 6.96
CA THR A 228 15.40 -6.69 5.85
C THR A 228 14.41 -7.73 6.39
N GLY A 229 13.13 -7.52 6.10
CA GLY A 229 12.06 -8.48 6.37
C GLY A 229 11.37 -8.89 5.06
N ILE A 230 11.14 -10.18 4.87
CA ILE A 230 10.38 -10.72 3.72
C ILE A 230 9.03 -11.17 4.25
N PHE A 231 7.99 -10.40 3.96
CA PHE A 231 6.63 -10.63 4.40
C PHE A 231 5.85 -11.44 3.34
N THR A 232 4.91 -12.24 3.81
CA THR A 232 3.83 -12.73 2.95
C THR A 232 3.04 -11.53 2.41
N GLY A 233 2.44 -11.67 1.22
CA GLY A 233 1.64 -10.59 0.63
C GLY A 233 0.48 -10.13 1.51
N ASP A 234 -0.05 -11.02 2.35
CA ASP A 234 -1.15 -10.76 3.28
C ASP A 234 -0.72 -10.23 4.66
N LEU A 235 0.58 -9.98 4.84
CA LEU A 235 1.23 -9.49 6.07
C LEU A 235 0.97 -10.36 7.31
N THR A 236 0.49 -11.60 7.16
CA THR A 236 0.26 -12.51 8.30
C THR A 236 1.56 -13.00 8.91
N LYS A 237 2.62 -13.13 8.10
CA LYS A 237 3.91 -13.68 8.52
C LYS A 237 5.07 -12.95 7.88
N VAL A 238 6.22 -13.07 8.54
CA VAL A 238 7.53 -12.79 7.97
C VAL A 238 8.20 -14.13 7.69
N ASN A 239 8.47 -14.42 6.42
CA ASN A 239 9.15 -15.65 5.99
C ASN A 239 10.61 -15.65 6.43
N SER A 240 11.27 -14.48 6.38
CA SER A 240 12.64 -14.30 6.85
C SER A 240 12.88 -12.88 7.32
N ALA A 241 13.70 -12.72 8.36
CA ALA A 241 14.14 -11.44 8.86
C ALA A 241 15.63 -11.49 9.15
N SER A 242 16.37 -10.48 8.68
CA SER A 242 17.81 -10.36 8.92
C SER A 242 18.18 -8.90 9.17
N ALA A 243 19.19 -8.67 9.99
CA ALA A 243 19.85 -7.37 10.06
C ALA A 243 21.36 -7.56 10.16
N VAL A 244 22.11 -6.64 9.54
CA VAL A 244 23.56 -6.61 9.62
C VAL A 244 23.97 -6.52 11.10
N THR A 245 24.96 -7.33 11.50
CA THR A 245 25.47 -7.48 12.90
C THR A 245 24.43 -7.89 13.95
N CYS A 246 23.30 -8.44 13.52
CA CYS A 246 22.27 -9.02 14.38
C CYS A 246 22.11 -10.52 14.13
N SER A 247 22.01 -11.28 15.21
CA SER A 247 21.70 -12.72 15.21
C SER A 247 20.33 -12.98 15.76
#